data_AF-A0A539D5D0-F1
#
_entry.id   AF-A0A539D5D0-F1
#
_cell.length_a   1.000
_cell.length_b   1.000
_cell.length_c   1.000
_cell.angle_alpha   90.00
_cell.angle_beta   90.00
_cell.angle_gamma   90.00
#
_symmetry.space_group_name_H-M   'P 1'
#
loop_
_entity.id
_entity.type
_entity.pdbx_description
1 polymer ?
#
loop_
_entity_poly.entity_id
_entity_poly.type
_entity_poly.pdbx_seq_one_letter_code
_entity_poly.pdbx_strand_id
1 'polypeptide(L)'
;MSNLEQARATQIANIEKKAGRSLAALREALEGSGRTKHGELRSWAMETFGLGYGDANTLVHMALKTDGQSAAEAAGASGEDVLDAIYSGKKAHLRTIHEALVTAIASFGDCEIAPKKGYVSLRRKKQFAMLGPKTNDRFELGLNIKGDAVNGRAKPVPPGGMCQYIVALGDSSEVDADVIALVKQAYDGAF
;
A
#
# COMPACT_ATOMS: atom_id res chain seq x y z
N MET A 1 -18.95 -10.34 8.66
CA MET A 1 -17.53 -9.97 8.65
C MET A 1 -17.04 -10.01 7.22
N SER A 2 -16.52 -8.90 6.72
CA SER A 2 -15.87 -8.86 5.42
C SER A 2 -14.60 -9.74 5.43
N ASN A 3 -14.16 -10.19 4.24
CA ASN A 3 -12.94 -10.99 4.09
C ASN A 3 -11.71 -10.28 4.68
N LEU A 4 -11.71 -8.94 4.66
CA LEU A 4 -10.66 -8.08 5.21
C LEU A 4 -10.64 -8.07 6.74
N GLU A 5 -11.80 -8.01 7.39
CA GLU A 5 -11.91 -8.08 8.87
C GLU A 5 -11.41 -9.44 9.39
N GLN A 6 -11.74 -10.52 8.68
CA GLN A 6 -11.31 -11.87 9.04
C GLN A 6 -9.79 -12.05 8.88
N ALA A 7 -9.21 -11.51 7.81
CA ALA A 7 -7.77 -11.50 7.59
C ALA A 7 -7.04 -10.71 8.70
N ARG A 8 -7.57 -9.55 9.09
CA ARG A 8 -7.02 -8.73 10.19
C ARG A 8 -7.08 -9.45 11.53
N ALA A 9 -8.22 -10.05 11.87
CA ALA A 9 -8.37 -10.81 13.11
C ALA A 9 -7.37 -11.99 13.18
N THR A 10 -7.19 -12.68 12.06
CA THR A 10 -6.20 -13.77 11.96
C THR A 10 -4.78 -13.27 12.13
N GLN A 11 -4.44 -12.13 11.52
CA GLN A 11 -3.12 -11.52 11.66
C GLN A 11 -2.83 -11.09 13.10
N ILE A 12 -3.81 -10.49 13.78
CA ILE A 12 -3.71 -10.12 15.20
C ILE A 12 -3.47 -11.37 16.05
N ALA A 13 -4.30 -12.41 15.90
CA ALA A 13 -4.17 -13.64 16.68
C ALA A 13 -2.79 -14.31 16.49
N ASN A 14 -2.24 -14.26 15.27
CA ASN A 14 -0.91 -14.78 14.99
C ASN A 14 0.20 -13.97 15.68
N ILE A 15 0.09 -12.65 15.70
CA ILE A 15 1.04 -11.76 16.39
C ILE A 15 0.98 -12.01 17.89
N GLU A 16 -0.22 -12.06 18.48
CA GLU A 16 -0.42 -12.32 19.91
C GLU A 16 0.16 -13.69 20.32
N LYS A 17 -0.09 -14.73 19.51
CA LYS A 17 0.44 -16.07 19.74
C LYS A 17 1.97 -16.11 19.68
N LYS A 18 2.59 -15.42 18.74
CA LYS A 18 4.06 -15.37 18.60
C LYS A 18 4.72 -14.56 19.71
N ALA A 19 4.12 -13.43 20.07
CA ALA A 19 4.65 -12.54 21.10
C ALA A 19 4.31 -12.98 22.53
N GLY A 20 3.36 -13.92 22.70
CA GLY A 20 2.89 -14.41 24.00
C GLY A 20 2.15 -13.36 24.82
N ARG A 21 1.61 -12.32 24.18
CA ARG A 21 0.96 -11.17 24.82
C ARG A 21 -0.22 -10.69 24.00
N SER A 22 -1.22 -10.11 24.66
CA SER A 22 -2.35 -9.49 23.95
C SER A 22 -1.88 -8.25 23.17
N LEU A 23 -2.62 -7.90 22.12
CA LEU A 23 -2.34 -6.73 21.30
C LEU A 23 -2.35 -5.44 22.14
N ALA A 24 -3.20 -5.36 23.16
CA ALA A 24 -3.22 -4.24 24.11
C ALA A 24 -1.91 -4.13 24.90
N ALA A 25 -1.45 -5.25 25.48
CA ALA A 25 -0.18 -5.28 26.21
C ALA A 25 1.04 -5.00 25.31
N LEU A 26 0.98 -5.41 24.05
CA LEU A 26 2.01 -5.10 23.06
C LEU A 26 2.04 -3.61 22.70
N ARG A 27 0.89 -2.94 22.62
CA ARG A 27 0.79 -1.49 22.39
C ARG A 27 1.37 -0.72 23.56
N GLU A 28 0.97 -1.04 24.79
CA GLU A 28 1.47 -0.38 25.99
C GLU A 28 3.00 -0.52 26.09
N ALA A 29 3.53 -1.70 25.78
CA ALA A 29 4.96 -1.94 25.78
C ALA A 29 5.70 -1.13 24.69
N LEU A 30 5.10 -0.96 23.51
CA LEU A 30 5.64 -0.09 22.45
C LEU A 30 5.63 1.39 22.87
N GLU A 31 4.54 1.87 23.45
CA GLU A 31 4.41 3.24 23.96
C GLU A 31 5.39 3.52 25.11
N GLY A 32 5.59 2.55 26.00
CA GLY A 32 6.56 2.61 27.09
C GLY A 32 8.02 2.39 26.67
N SER A 33 8.30 2.08 25.40
CA SER A 33 9.65 1.78 24.92
C SER A 33 10.56 3.00 24.78
N GLY A 34 10.00 4.22 24.87
CA GLY A 34 10.71 5.49 24.69
C GLY A 34 11.11 5.80 23.24
N ARG A 35 10.70 4.97 22.27
CA ARG A 35 11.03 5.12 20.84
C ARG A 35 9.92 5.84 20.10
N THR A 36 10.29 6.67 19.13
CA THR A 36 9.35 7.51 18.39
C THR A 36 9.34 7.21 16.89
N LYS A 37 10.46 6.74 16.33
CA LYS A 37 10.52 6.40 14.90
C LYS A 37 10.00 4.99 14.65
N HIS A 38 9.20 4.84 13.60
CA HIS A 38 8.64 3.55 13.17
C HIS A 38 9.70 2.45 13.03
N GLY A 39 10.83 2.77 12.40
CA GLY A 39 11.92 1.80 12.22
C GLY A 39 12.53 1.33 13.54
N GLU A 40 12.68 2.22 14.52
CA GLU A 40 13.22 1.92 15.85
C GLU A 40 12.23 1.07 16.65
N LEU A 41 10.94 1.42 16.62
CA LEU A 41 9.86 0.64 17.24
C LEU A 41 9.77 -0.77 16.67
N ARG A 42 9.92 -0.92 15.34
CA ARG A 42 9.88 -2.23 14.67
C ARG A 42 11.07 -3.09 15.09
N SER A 43 12.29 -2.57 15.02
CA SER A 43 13.49 -3.31 15.44
C SER A 43 13.38 -3.74 16.90
N TRP A 44 12.90 -2.85 17.77
CA TRP A 44 12.68 -3.18 19.17
C TRP A 44 11.62 -4.26 19.38
N ALA A 45 10.52 -4.23 18.63
CA ALA A 45 9.49 -5.27 18.69
C ALA A 45 10.04 -6.64 18.23
N MET A 46 10.92 -6.66 17.23
CA MET A 46 11.61 -7.88 16.81
C MET A 46 12.50 -8.42 17.93
N GLU A 47 13.33 -7.56 18.53
CA GLU A 47 14.25 -7.92 19.62
C GLU A 47 13.54 -8.35 20.90
N THR A 48 12.47 -7.65 21.28
CA THR A 48 11.79 -7.83 22.58
C THR A 48 10.75 -8.95 22.55
N PHE A 49 10.05 -9.11 21.42
CA PHE A 49 8.96 -10.08 21.30
C PHE A 49 9.29 -11.27 20.39
N GLY A 50 10.50 -11.35 19.86
CA GLY A 50 10.91 -12.43 18.95
C GLY A 50 10.13 -12.46 17.64
N LEU A 51 9.56 -11.32 17.23
CA LEU A 51 8.73 -11.23 16.03
C LEU A 51 9.59 -11.15 14.76
N GLY A 52 9.11 -11.76 13.68
CA GLY A 52 9.68 -11.55 12.35
C GLY A 52 9.38 -10.13 11.82
N TYR A 53 10.11 -9.69 10.80
CA TYR A 53 10.00 -8.33 10.26
C TYR A 53 8.56 -7.93 9.90
N GLY A 54 7.82 -8.82 9.22
CA GLY A 54 6.44 -8.54 8.79
C GLY A 54 5.48 -8.39 9.97
N ASP A 55 5.58 -9.25 10.98
CA ASP A 55 4.76 -9.21 12.18
C ASP A 55 5.07 -7.96 13.03
N ALA A 56 6.35 -7.67 13.24
CA ALA A 56 6.79 -6.47 13.96
C ALA A 56 6.37 -5.19 13.23
N ASN A 57 6.48 -5.14 11.90
CA ASN A 57 6.05 -3.99 11.12
C ASN A 57 4.53 -3.77 11.22
N THR A 58 3.76 -4.86 11.15
CA THR A 58 2.30 -4.83 11.32
C THR A 58 1.91 -4.34 12.71
N LEU A 59 2.55 -4.88 13.75
CA LEU A 59 2.29 -4.50 15.14
C LEU A 59 2.49 -3.00 15.35
N VAL A 60 3.60 -2.43 14.86
CA VAL A 60 3.88 -0.99 14.98
C VAL A 60 2.86 -0.16 14.21
N HIS A 61 2.47 -0.57 13.00
CA HIS A 61 1.41 0.14 12.26
C HIS A 61 0.07 0.11 13.00
N MET A 62 -0.31 -1.04 13.55
CA MET A 62 -1.53 -1.16 14.36
C MET A 62 -1.44 -0.27 15.60
N ALA A 63 -0.33 -0.31 16.34
CA ALA A 63 -0.10 0.48 17.55
C ALA A 63 -0.19 1.99 17.30
N LEU A 64 0.48 2.46 16.24
CA LEU A 64 0.46 3.87 15.85
C LEU A 64 -0.81 4.27 15.08
N LYS A 65 -1.76 3.34 14.85
CA LYS A 65 -2.93 3.53 13.98
C LYS A 65 -2.57 4.03 12.57
N THR A 66 -1.41 3.62 12.06
CA THR A 66 -0.91 3.99 10.72
C THR A 66 -1.06 2.88 9.69
N ASP A 67 -1.61 1.72 10.05
CA ASP A 67 -2.07 0.78 9.03
C ASP A 67 -3.23 1.42 8.25
N GLY A 68 -3.34 1.08 6.97
CA GLY A 68 -4.33 1.73 6.09
C GLY A 68 -5.78 1.60 6.57
N GLN A 69 -6.11 0.57 7.36
CA GLN A 69 -7.45 0.36 7.91
C GLN A 69 -7.66 1.16 9.19
N SER A 70 -6.72 1.14 10.15
CA SER A 70 -6.79 1.98 11.37
C SER A 70 -6.70 3.47 11.04
N ALA A 71 -6.00 3.86 9.98
CA ALA A 71 -5.96 5.24 9.50
C ALA A 71 -7.32 5.69 8.91
N ALA A 72 -8.04 4.77 8.25
CA ALA A 72 -9.41 5.00 7.77
C ALA A 72 -10.42 5.05 8.94
N GLU A 73 -10.34 4.09 9.86
CA GLU A 73 -11.19 4.01 11.07
C GLU A 73 -10.97 5.19 12.03
N ALA A 74 -9.71 5.61 12.27
CA ALA A 74 -9.40 6.76 13.12
C ALA A 74 -9.85 8.10 12.54
N ALA A 75 -10.10 8.17 11.23
CA ALA A 75 -10.64 9.34 10.54
C ALA A 75 -12.18 9.29 10.38
N GLY A 76 -12.84 8.19 10.79
CA GLY A 76 -14.28 7.99 10.54
C GLY A 76 -14.63 7.88 9.06
N ALA A 77 -13.63 7.62 8.22
CA ALA A 77 -13.68 7.70 6.77
C ALA A 77 -13.87 6.30 6.18
N SER A 78 -14.88 6.13 5.35
CA SER A 78 -15.04 4.96 4.48
C SER A 78 -13.86 4.86 3.49
N GLY A 79 -13.69 3.70 2.85
CA GLY A 79 -12.66 3.54 1.81
C GLY A 79 -12.80 4.57 0.67
N GLU A 80 -14.03 5.02 0.39
CA GLU A 80 -14.33 6.10 -0.56
C GLU A 80 -13.84 7.45 -0.05
N ASP A 81 -14.05 7.77 1.24
CA ASP A 81 -13.57 9.03 1.83
C ASP A 81 -12.04 9.14 1.78
N VAL A 82 -11.33 8.03 2.00
CA VAL A 82 -9.86 7.97 1.87
C VAL A 82 -9.43 8.17 0.42
N LEU A 83 -10.16 7.59 -0.54
CA LEU A 83 -9.88 7.75 -1.96
C LEU A 83 -10.10 9.21 -2.42
N ASP A 84 -11.22 9.81 -2.02
CA ASP A 84 -11.56 11.19 -2.34
C ASP A 84 -10.52 12.18 -1.77
N ALA A 85 -10.02 11.90 -0.57
CA ALA A 85 -8.95 12.70 0.03
C ALA A 85 -7.65 12.69 -0.79
N ILE A 86 -7.32 11.60 -1.48
CA ILE A 86 -6.12 11.49 -2.34
C ILE A 86 -6.20 12.51 -3.50
N TYR A 87 -7.39 12.71 -4.06
CA TYR A 87 -7.64 13.55 -5.24
C TYR A 87 -8.41 14.82 -4.89
N SER A 88 -8.05 15.47 -3.79
CA SER A 88 -8.67 16.73 -3.36
C SER A 88 -7.87 17.96 -3.81
N GLY A 89 -8.55 19.11 -3.89
CA GLY A 89 -7.93 20.40 -4.19
C GLY A 89 -7.22 20.44 -5.54
N LYS A 90 -5.95 20.90 -5.55
CA LYS A 90 -5.16 21.07 -6.78
C LYS A 90 -4.90 19.76 -7.54
N LYS A 91 -5.08 18.62 -6.89
CA LYS A 91 -4.80 17.28 -7.45
C LYS A 91 -6.03 16.59 -8.03
N ALA A 92 -7.21 17.23 -7.95
CA ALA A 92 -8.48 16.61 -8.32
C ALA A 92 -8.51 16.12 -9.78
N HIS A 93 -7.88 16.86 -10.69
CA HIS A 93 -7.79 16.49 -12.10
C HIS A 93 -7.08 15.15 -12.34
N LEU A 94 -6.15 14.75 -11.45
CA LEU A 94 -5.41 13.49 -11.55
C LEU A 94 -6.27 12.25 -11.24
N ARG A 95 -7.50 12.42 -10.73
CA ARG A 95 -8.45 11.32 -10.53
C ARG A 95 -8.80 10.61 -11.84
N THR A 96 -8.86 11.36 -12.94
CA THR A 96 -9.16 10.80 -14.27
C THR A 96 -8.14 9.74 -14.70
N ILE A 97 -6.85 9.94 -14.39
CA ILE A 97 -5.79 8.96 -14.64
C ILE A 97 -6.01 7.69 -13.80
N HIS A 98 -6.37 7.87 -12.53
CA HIS A 98 -6.67 6.74 -11.64
C HIS A 98 -7.83 5.91 -12.18
N GLU A 99 -8.93 6.56 -12.57
CA GLU A 99 -10.13 5.90 -13.09
C GLU A 99 -9.85 5.15 -14.40
N ALA A 100 -9.05 5.74 -15.30
CA ALA A 100 -8.62 5.08 -16.54
C ALA A 100 -7.79 3.81 -16.25
N LEU A 101 -6.84 3.88 -15.31
CA LEU A 101 -6.02 2.73 -14.92
C LEU A 101 -6.84 1.64 -14.22
N VAL A 102 -7.71 2.00 -13.28
CA VAL A 102 -8.59 1.02 -12.60
C VAL A 102 -9.52 0.34 -13.59
N THR A 103 -10.09 1.09 -14.54
CA THR A 103 -10.95 0.54 -15.61
C THR A 103 -10.18 -0.46 -16.47
N ALA A 104 -8.95 -0.14 -16.89
CA ALA A 104 -8.12 -1.06 -17.66
C ALA A 104 -7.79 -2.33 -16.85
N ILE A 105 -7.43 -2.18 -15.57
CA ILE A 105 -7.02 -3.28 -14.70
C ILE A 105 -8.18 -4.22 -14.37
N ALA A 106 -9.41 -3.71 -14.29
CA ALA A 106 -10.60 -4.53 -14.05
C ALA A 106 -10.76 -5.65 -15.12
N SER A 107 -10.23 -5.44 -16.33
CA SER A 107 -10.23 -6.46 -17.39
C SER A 107 -9.23 -7.60 -17.20
N PHE A 108 -8.27 -7.48 -16.26
CA PHE A 108 -7.21 -8.48 -16.07
C PHE A 108 -7.62 -9.61 -15.13
N GLY A 109 -8.63 -9.39 -14.29
CA GLY A 109 -9.11 -10.29 -13.25
C GLY A 109 -9.00 -9.70 -11.85
N ASP A 110 -9.22 -10.53 -10.84
CA ASP A 110 -9.33 -10.07 -9.45
C ASP A 110 -8.02 -9.45 -8.92
N CYS A 111 -8.17 -8.31 -8.23
CA CYS A 111 -7.15 -7.73 -7.38
C CYS A 111 -7.79 -6.97 -6.21
N GLU A 112 -7.05 -6.84 -5.12
CA GLU A 112 -7.39 -5.97 -4.00
C GLU A 112 -7.00 -4.53 -4.34
N ILE A 113 -7.95 -3.61 -4.16
CA ILE A 113 -7.76 -2.16 -4.23
C ILE A 113 -7.76 -1.62 -2.81
N ALA A 114 -6.60 -1.15 -2.33
CA ALA A 114 -6.44 -0.69 -0.96
C ALA A 114 -5.99 0.78 -0.92
N PRO A 115 -6.93 1.74 -0.75
CA PRO A 115 -6.60 3.14 -0.50
C PRO A 115 -5.69 3.27 0.73
N LYS A 116 -4.67 4.11 0.60
CA LYS A 116 -3.73 4.48 1.66
C LYS A 116 -3.65 6.00 1.71
N LYS A 117 -2.92 6.54 2.69
CA LYS A 117 -2.66 7.98 2.76
C LYS A 117 -1.86 8.44 1.52
N GLY A 118 -2.54 9.09 0.58
CA GLY A 118 -1.94 9.74 -0.59
C GLY A 118 -1.74 8.88 -1.84
N TYR A 119 -2.09 7.58 -1.80
CA TYR A 119 -2.04 6.69 -2.96
C TYR A 119 -2.93 5.46 -2.74
N VAL A 120 -3.20 4.71 -3.81
CA VAL A 120 -3.92 3.44 -3.78
C VAL A 120 -2.96 2.31 -4.11
N SER A 121 -2.93 1.29 -3.26
CA SER A 121 -2.14 0.07 -3.46
C SER A 121 -2.99 -0.97 -4.18
N LEU A 122 -2.48 -1.54 -5.27
CA LEU A 122 -3.12 -2.62 -5.99
C LEU A 122 -2.37 -3.94 -5.75
N ARG A 123 -3.09 -4.96 -5.30
CA ARG A 123 -2.48 -6.20 -4.79
C ARG A 123 -3.17 -7.45 -5.31
N ARG A 124 -2.37 -8.48 -5.52
CA ARG A 124 -2.82 -9.88 -5.62
C ARG A 124 -2.22 -10.62 -4.42
N LYS A 125 -1.38 -11.64 -4.62
CA LYS A 125 -0.60 -12.21 -3.50
C LYS A 125 0.40 -11.20 -2.92
N LYS A 126 0.87 -10.28 -3.77
CA LYS A 126 1.75 -9.16 -3.42
C LYS A 126 1.31 -7.90 -4.17
N GLN A 127 1.81 -6.75 -3.72
CA GLN A 127 1.58 -5.48 -4.39
C GLN A 127 2.26 -5.44 -5.76
N PHE A 128 1.48 -5.14 -6.80
CA PHE A 128 1.98 -5.04 -8.17
C PHE A 128 1.99 -3.62 -8.71
N ALA A 129 1.07 -2.78 -8.23
CA ALA A 129 1.01 -1.38 -8.64
C ALA A 129 0.66 -0.43 -7.48
N MET A 130 1.07 0.83 -7.65
CA MET A 130 0.66 1.97 -6.82
C MET A 130 0.14 3.07 -7.74
N LEU A 131 -1.02 3.61 -7.38
CA LEU A 131 -1.71 4.66 -8.11
C LEU A 131 -1.81 5.91 -7.25
N GLY A 132 -1.23 7.02 -7.66
CA GLY A 132 -1.51 8.27 -6.96
C GLY A 132 -0.69 9.47 -7.40
N PRO A 133 -1.07 10.66 -6.90
CA PRO A 133 -0.36 11.89 -7.17
C PRO A 133 0.98 11.94 -6.44
N LYS A 134 2.04 12.29 -7.17
CA LYS A 134 3.35 12.63 -6.59
C LYS A 134 3.46 14.10 -6.22
N THR A 135 2.95 14.98 -7.10
CA THR A 135 2.87 16.43 -6.88
C THR A 135 1.43 16.89 -7.16
N ASN A 136 1.20 18.17 -7.46
CA ASN A 136 -0.13 18.64 -7.84
C ASN A 136 -0.52 18.25 -9.27
N ASP A 137 0.48 18.15 -10.16
CA ASP A 137 0.28 18.02 -11.60
C ASP A 137 1.00 16.77 -12.17
N ARG A 138 1.46 15.87 -11.30
CA ARG A 138 2.13 14.63 -11.67
C ARG A 138 1.52 13.46 -10.94
N PHE A 139 0.99 12.51 -11.71
CA PHE A 139 0.63 11.19 -11.24
C PHE A 139 1.82 10.23 -11.43
N GLU A 140 2.03 9.34 -10.46
CA GLU A 140 2.99 8.24 -10.59
C GLU A 140 2.26 6.90 -10.51
N LEU A 141 2.38 6.14 -11.59
CA LEU A 141 2.10 4.71 -11.61
C LEU A 141 3.39 3.99 -11.20
N GLY A 142 3.44 3.53 -9.95
CA GLY A 142 4.51 2.68 -9.47
C GLY A 142 4.24 1.21 -9.82
N LEU A 143 5.25 0.47 -10.28
CA LEU A 143 5.11 -0.92 -10.71
C LEU A 143 6.18 -1.83 -10.08
N ASN A 144 5.78 -3.05 -9.74
CA ASN A 144 6.68 -4.17 -9.42
C ASN A 144 6.61 -5.19 -10.56
N ILE A 145 7.67 -5.25 -11.36
CA ILE A 145 7.72 -6.06 -12.58
C ILE A 145 8.64 -7.25 -12.36
N LYS A 146 8.21 -8.44 -12.77
CA LYS A 146 9.10 -9.61 -12.77
C LYS A 146 9.91 -9.61 -14.08
N GLY A 147 11.23 -9.52 -13.94
CA GLY A 147 12.14 -9.37 -15.09
C GLY A 147 12.20 -7.92 -15.56
N ASP A 148 12.58 -7.72 -16.82
CA ASP A 148 12.71 -6.39 -17.41
C ASP A 148 11.37 -5.84 -17.89
N ALA A 149 11.20 -4.52 -17.82
CA ALA A 149 10.02 -3.83 -18.34
C ALA A 149 9.84 -4.09 -19.84
N VAL A 150 8.61 -4.45 -20.26
CA VAL A 150 8.30 -4.81 -21.65
C VAL A 150 8.52 -3.65 -22.64
N ASN A 151 8.58 -2.41 -22.17
CA ASN A 151 8.86 -1.23 -22.97
C ASN A 151 9.53 -0.11 -22.13
N GLY A 152 9.94 0.97 -22.80
CA GLY A 152 10.68 2.08 -22.19
C GLY A 152 9.88 3.13 -21.43
N ARG A 153 8.54 2.99 -21.31
CA ARG A 153 7.71 3.96 -20.56
C ARG A 153 7.98 3.90 -19.06
N ALA A 154 8.31 2.71 -18.55
CA ALA A 154 8.68 2.48 -17.16
C ALA A 154 10.15 2.81 -16.91
N LYS A 155 10.42 3.74 -15.98
CA LYS A 155 11.78 4.08 -15.55
C LYS A 155 12.13 3.35 -14.26
N PRO A 156 13.27 2.64 -14.18
CA PRO A 156 13.68 1.98 -12.96
C PRO A 156 13.97 3.02 -11.87
N VAL A 157 13.70 2.66 -10.62
CA VAL A 157 14.05 3.45 -9.44
C VAL A 157 15.10 2.75 -8.58
N PRO A 158 15.85 3.49 -7.74
CA PRO A 158 16.81 2.87 -6.83
C PRO A 158 16.18 1.78 -5.94
N PRO A 159 16.93 0.72 -5.60
CA PRO A 159 16.43 -0.35 -4.75
C PRO A 159 16.09 0.14 -3.34
N GLY A 160 15.14 -0.52 -2.68
CA GLY A 160 14.67 -0.18 -1.33
C GLY A 160 13.35 0.59 -1.27
N GLY A 161 12.78 0.98 -2.41
CA GLY A 161 11.44 1.56 -2.52
C GLY A 161 10.30 0.51 -2.54
N MET A 162 9.06 1.00 -2.54
CA MET A 162 7.85 0.16 -2.64
C MET A 162 7.56 -0.38 -4.05
N CYS A 163 8.11 0.29 -5.07
CA CYS A 163 8.02 -0.09 -6.49
C CYS A 163 9.42 -0.11 -7.09
N GLN A 164 9.61 -0.90 -8.14
CA GLN A 164 10.87 -1.03 -8.88
C GLN A 164 10.92 -0.11 -10.10
N TYR A 165 9.74 0.26 -10.61
CA TYR A 165 9.59 1.12 -11.77
C TYR A 165 8.55 2.21 -11.52
N ILE A 166 8.69 3.34 -12.22
CA ILE A 166 7.71 4.44 -12.25
C ILE A 166 7.39 4.78 -13.70
N VAL A 167 6.09 4.94 -13.98
CA VAL A 167 5.58 5.67 -15.14
C VAL A 167 4.98 6.98 -14.62
N ALA A 168 5.48 8.12 -15.09
CA ALA A 168 4.91 9.43 -14.77
C ALA A 168 3.85 9.79 -15.81
N LEU A 169 2.68 10.25 -15.36
CA LEU A 169 1.54 10.61 -16.20
C LEU A 169 1.05 12.01 -15.80
N GLY A 170 0.76 12.85 -16.79
CA GLY A 170 0.14 14.16 -16.59
C GLY A 170 -1.35 14.17 -16.90
N ASP A 171 -1.80 13.32 -17.82
CA ASP A 171 -3.19 13.26 -18.27
C ASP A 171 -3.69 11.82 -18.51
N SER A 172 -5.01 11.62 -18.44
CA SER A 172 -5.65 10.32 -18.67
C SER A 172 -5.42 9.76 -20.07
N SER A 173 -5.22 10.60 -21.08
CA SER A 173 -4.89 10.20 -22.45
C SER A 173 -3.53 9.52 -22.59
N GLU A 174 -2.64 9.67 -21.61
CA GLU A 174 -1.35 8.97 -21.56
C GLU A 174 -1.46 7.51 -21.07
N VAL A 175 -2.65 7.07 -20.64
CA VAL A 175 -2.94 5.68 -20.30
C VAL A 175 -3.18 4.91 -21.61
N ASP A 176 -2.10 4.73 -22.35
CA ASP A 176 -2.05 4.07 -23.65
C ASP A 176 -1.77 2.56 -23.55
N ALA A 177 -1.67 1.89 -24.70
CA ALA A 177 -1.40 0.46 -24.78
C ALA A 177 -0.04 0.06 -24.16
N ASP A 178 0.97 0.92 -24.23
CA ASP A 178 2.30 0.65 -23.66
C ASP A 178 2.25 0.72 -22.14
N VAL A 179 1.53 1.68 -21.58
CA VAL A 179 1.29 1.76 -20.13
C VAL A 179 0.50 0.55 -19.66
N ILE A 180 -0.58 0.18 -20.35
CA ILE A 180 -1.41 -0.97 -20.01
C ILE A 180 -0.61 -2.29 -20.08
N ALA A 181 0.28 -2.44 -21.07
CA ALA A 181 1.13 -3.62 -21.19
C ALA A 181 2.09 -3.78 -19.99
N LEU A 182 2.67 -2.68 -19.49
CA LEU A 182 3.50 -2.69 -18.28
C LEU A 182 2.70 -3.08 -17.03
N VAL A 183 1.49 -2.53 -16.88
CA VAL A 183 0.60 -2.88 -15.75
C VAL A 183 0.22 -4.35 -15.81
N LYS A 184 -0.09 -4.88 -17.01
CA LYS A 184 -0.41 -6.30 -17.19
C LYS A 184 0.77 -7.19 -16.81
N GLN A 185 1.97 -6.83 -17.22
CA GLN A 185 3.19 -7.56 -16.85
C GLN A 185 3.40 -7.60 -15.33
N ALA A 186 3.19 -6.47 -14.63
CA ALA A 186 3.25 -6.41 -13.18
C ALA A 186 2.16 -7.28 -12.51
N TYR A 187 0.93 -7.20 -13.02
CA TYR A 187 -0.22 -8.00 -12.55
C TYR A 187 0.03 -9.51 -12.67
N ASP A 188 0.57 -9.96 -13.81
CA ASP A 188 0.85 -11.37 -14.07
C ASP A 188 2.01 -11.89 -13.21
N GLY A 189 2.99 -11.03 -12.89
CA GLY A 189 4.09 -11.34 -11.99
C GLY A 189 3.72 -11.41 -10.50
N ALA A 190 2.48 -11.07 -10.14
CA ALA A 190 1.99 -10.91 -8.77
C ALA A 190 1.17 -12.11 -8.24
N PHE A 191 1.52 -13.32 -8.66
CA PHE A 191 0.98 -14.56 -8.13
C PHE A 191 1.51 -14.92 -6.74
#